data_AF-A0A4Y8D929-F1
#
_entry.id   AF-A0A4Y8D929-F1
#
_cell.length_a   1.000
_cell.length_b   1.000
_cell.length_c   1.000
_cell.angle_alpha   90.00
_cell.angle_beta   90.00
_cell.angle_gamma   90.00
#
_symmetry.space_group_name_H-M   'P 1'
#
loop_
_entity.id
_entity.type
_entity.pdbx_description
1 polymer ?
#
loop_
_entity_poly.entity_id
_entity_poly.type
_entity_poly.pdbx_seq_one_letter_code
_entity_poly.pdbx_strand_id
1 'polypeptide(L)'
;MKRATRVAIVAIVLFFNLLFVFFHLRNIFTVFDVVGTSLDGYIPRPVKTGRDRAVVIPHLKSEDTTWVKEFLHTRSHIYSVDDPDAKLHTPNKGHESIVYLTYIIDNYDKLPSISAFLQAHQNGWRDAWHTDVVGHDNVVSLNTLNLDFVLEQGYVNLGCALKPGCALSDVAPNTHINPEIWMQVFGNDTTMPAEIGATCCAQFAISKLRILQRKKEEYIHYRD
;
A
#
# COMPACT_ATOMS: atom_id res chain seq x y z
N MET A 1 -17.39 41.93 -33.99
CA MET A 1 -17.76 40.55 -33.56
C MET A 1 -19.28 40.44 -33.47
N LYS A 2 -19.87 39.39 -34.05
CA LYS A 2 -21.32 39.14 -33.98
C LYS A 2 -21.73 38.84 -32.53
N ARG A 3 -22.94 39.25 -32.12
CA ARG A 3 -23.47 39.05 -30.75
C ARG A 3 -23.35 37.58 -30.29
N ALA A 4 -23.60 36.64 -31.20
CA ALA A 4 -23.43 35.21 -30.97
C ALA A 4 -21.99 34.81 -30.59
N THR A 5 -20.98 35.40 -31.23
CA THR A 5 -19.57 35.15 -30.91
C THR A 5 -19.20 35.63 -29.51
N ARG A 6 -19.73 36.77 -29.07
CA ARG A 6 -19.50 37.28 -27.71
C ARG A 6 -20.14 36.39 -26.64
N VAL A 7 -21.37 35.93 -26.89
CA VAL A 7 -22.07 35.00 -25.98
C VAL A 7 -21.33 33.66 -25.88
N ALA A 8 -20.85 33.12 -27.00
CA ALA A 8 -20.08 31.87 -27.01
C ALA A 8 -18.78 31.98 -26.20
N ILE A 9 -18.03 33.08 -26.35
CA ILE A 9 -16.78 33.29 -25.60
C ILE A 9 -17.07 33.38 -24.10
N VAL A 10 -18.10 34.13 -23.68
CA VAL A 10 -18.48 34.24 -22.27
C VAL A 10 -18.88 32.88 -21.69
N ALA A 11 -19.66 32.08 -22.44
CA ALA A 11 -20.06 30.75 -22.00
C ALA A 11 -18.87 29.80 -21.85
N ILE A 12 -17.91 29.83 -22.78
CA ILE A 12 -16.69 29.02 -22.71
C ILE A 12 -15.83 29.42 -21.50
N VAL A 13 -15.64 30.72 -21.27
CA VAL A 13 -14.87 31.21 -20.12
C VAL A 13 -15.54 30.81 -18.80
N LEU A 14 -16.87 30.95 -18.69
CA LEU A 14 -17.62 30.51 -17.52
C LEU A 14 -17.51 28.99 -17.31
N PHE A 15 -17.60 28.20 -18.38
CA PHE A 15 -17.45 26.75 -18.31
C PHE A 15 -16.07 26.34 -17.80
N PHE A 16 -14.99 26.92 -18.32
CA PHE A 16 -13.64 26.63 -17.84
C PHE A 16 -13.38 27.12 -16.41
N ASN A 17 -13.94 28.26 -16.00
CA ASN A 17 -13.87 28.72 -14.61
C ASN A 17 -14.65 27.79 -13.67
N LEU A 18 -15.84 27.34 -14.07
CA LEU A 18 -16.62 26.37 -13.28
C LEU A 18 -15.93 25.02 -13.20
N LEU A 19 -15.29 24.54 -14.28
CA LEU A 19 -14.47 23.34 -14.27
C LEU A 19 -13.24 23.50 -13.36
N PHE A 20 -12.55 24.62 -13.44
CA PHE A 20 -11.40 24.92 -12.57
C PHE A 20 -11.84 24.95 -11.10
N VAL A 21 -12.91 25.67 -10.79
CA VAL A 21 -13.50 25.71 -9.44
C VAL A 21 -13.98 24.33 -9.01
N PHE A 22 -14.60 23.52 -9.88
CA PHE A 22 -15.02 22.17 -9.55
C PHE A 22 -13.82 21.26 -9.23
N PHE A 23 -12.76 21.28 -10.04
CA PHE A 23 -11.55 20.49 -9.78
C PHE A 23 -10.81 20.98 -8.53
N HIS A 24 -10.80 22.30 -8.28
CA HIS A 24 -10.17 22.88 -7.10
C HIS A 24 -10.99 22.60 -5.83
N LEU A 25 -12.32 22.73 -5.90
CA LEU A 25 -13.23 22.37 -4.81
C LEU A 25 -13.24 20.86 -4.56
N ARG A 26 -13.10 20.01 -5.58
CA ARG A 26 -12.93 18.55 -5.39
C ARG A 26 -11.67 18.24 -4.57
N ASN A 27 -10.58 18.97 -4.82
CA ASN A 27 -9.39 18.90 -3.98
C ASN A 27 -9.60 19.50 -2.58
N ILE A 28 -10.51 20.46 -2.40
CA ILE A 28 -10.88 20.99 -1.07
C ILE A 28 -11.82 20.03 -0.32
N PHE A 29 -12.70 19.30 -1.00
CA PHE A 29 -13.51 18.25 -0.37
C PHE A 29 -12.64 17.09 0.11
N THR A 30 -11.53 16.76 -0.59
CA THR A 30 -10.52 15.87 0.00
C THR A 30 -9.84 16.48 1.22
N VAL A 31 -9.72 17.82 1.33
CA VAL A 31 -9.28 18.47 2.58
C VAL A 31 -10.34 18.34 3.68
N PHE A 32 -11.64 18.39 3.37
CA PHE A 32 -12.69 18.09 4.34
C PHE A 32 -12.74 16.61 4.72
N ASP A 33 -12.36 15.68 3.84
CA ASP A 33 -12.12 14.28 4.21
C ASP A 33 -10.89 14.14 5.12
N VAL A 34 -9.83 14.94 4.90
CA VAL A 34 -8.66 15.03 5.79
C VAL A 34 -9.04 15.64 7.15
N VAL A 35 -9.85 16.70 7.20
CA VAL A 35 -10.37 17.29 8.45
C VAL A 35 -11.43 16.38 9.11
N GLY A 36 -12.08 15.53 8.31
CA GLY A 36 -13.05 14.52 8.73
C GLY A 36 -12.43 13.18 9.14
N THR A 37 -11.13 12.95 8.89
CA THR A 37 -10.39 11.96 9.65
C THR A 37 -10.47 12.40 11.10
N SER A 38 -11.14 11.61 11.95
CA SER A 38 -11.09 11.90 13.37
C SER A 38 -9.62 12.00 13.75
N LEU A 39 -9.23 13.04 14.48
CA LEU A 39 -7.87 13.16 15.04
C LEU A 39 -7.40 11.85 15.68
N ASP A 40 -8.32 11.02 16.18
CA ASP A 40 -8.09 9.65 16.64
C ASP A 40 -7.31 8.77 15.65
N GLY A 41 -7.54 8.90 14.34
CA GLY A 41 -6.81 8.13 13.32
C GLY A 41 -5.32 8.45 13.28
N TYR A 42 -4.94 9.68 13.64
CA TYR A 42 -3.55 10.11 13.73
C TYR A 42 -2.93 9.83 15.10
N ILE A 43 -3.73 9.48 16.12
CA ILE A 43 -3.25 9.12 17.43
C ILE A 43 -2.82 7.64 17.42
N PRO A 44 -1.52 7.33 17.60
CA PRO A 44 -1.07 5.96 17.59
C PRO A 44 -1.66 5.19 18.78
N ARG A 45 -2.29 4.04 18.51
CA ARG A 45 -2.77 3.17 19.57
C ARG A 45 -1.59 2.62 20.40
N PRO A 46 -1.71 2.56 21.74
CA PRO A 46 -0.67 2.01 22.60
C PRO A 46 -0.28 0.60 22.17
N VAL A 47 1.02 0.37 22.03
CA VAL A 47 1.55 -0.95 21.71
C VAL A 47 1.68 -1.74 22.99
N LYS A 48 0.95 -2.85 23.11
CA LYS A 48 1.14 -3.75 24.25
C LYS A 48 2.55 -4.35 24.21
N THR A 49 3.15 -4.56 25.38
CA THR A 49 4.46 -5.22 25.52
C THR A 49 4.48 -6.56 24.76
N GLY A 50 5.51 -6.80 23.95
CA GLY A 50 5.63 -8.01 23.11
C GLY A 50 4.99 -7.91 21.72
N ARG A 51 4.42 -6.75 21.34
CA ARG A 51 3.84 -6.50 20.00
C ARG A 51 4.65 -5.48 19.21
N ASP A 52 5.96 -5.63 19.20
CA ASP A 52 6.80 -4.77 18.38
C ASP A 52 6.40 -4.92 16.90
N ARG A 53 6.55 -3.82 16.17
CA ARG A 53 6.11 -3.74 14.79
C ARG A 53 7.12 -2.97 13.95
N ALA A 54 7.19 -3.32 12.68
CA ALA A 54 7.90 -2.54 11.69
C ALA A 54 7.03 -2.25 10.48
N VAL A 55 7.37 -1.16 9.78
CA VAL A 55 6.79 -0.79 8.50
C VAL A 55 7.87 -0.86 7.44
N VAL A 56 7.53 -1.39 6.27
CA VAL A 56 8.44 -1.61 5.14
C VAL A 56 7.85 -0.92 3.92
N ILE A 57 8.62 -0.01 3.33
CA ILE A 57 8.16 0.87 2.26
C ILE A 57 9.18 0.83 1.12
N PRO A 58 8.83 0.32 -0.07
CA PRO A 58 9.55 0.59 -1.30
C PRO A 58 9.22 2.01 -1.75
N HIS A 59 10.20 2.72 -2.32
CA HIS A 59 9.93 4.01 -2.94
C HIS A 59 10.85 4.29 -4.11
N LEU A 60 10.38 5.14 -5.01
CA LEU A 60 11.20 5.85 -5.99
C LEU A 60 11.79 7.10 -5.34
N LYS A 61 12.93 7.57 -5.86
CA LYS A 61 13.60 8.79 -5.41
C LYS A 61 12.71 10.03 -5.52
N SER A 62 11.74 10.01 -6.45
CA SER A 62 10.76 11.09 -6.64
C SER A 62 9.61 11.08 -5.63
N GLU A 63 9.40 9.99 -4.90
CA GLU A 63 8.29 9.85 -3.95
C GLU A 63 8.66 10.41 -2.56
N ASP A 64 7.70 11.08 -1.92
CA ASP A 64 7.89 11.63 -0.59
C ASP A 64 7.61 10.57 0.49
N THR A 65 8.61 10.32 1.33
CA THR A 65 8.50 9.43 2.49
C THR A 65 8.75 10.15 3.81
N THR A 66 8.81 11.48 3.83
CA THR A 66 9.10 12.26 5.06
C THR A 66 7.98 12.12 6.09
N TRP A 67 6.74 11.92 5.63
CA TRP A 67 5.56 11.65 6.45
C TRP A 67 5.74 10.47 7.40
N VAL A 68 6.55 9.46 7.02
CA VAL A 68 6.83 8.29 7.85
C VAL A 68 7.49 8.73 9.15
N LYS A 69 8.49 9.61 9.07
CA LYS A 69 9.18 10.13 10.25
C LYS A 69 8.31 11.10 11.04
N GLU A 70 7.49 11.88 10.35
CA GLU A 70 6.61 12.88 10.96
C GLU A 70 5.48 12.25 11.77
N PHE A 71 4.85 11.21 11.25
CA PHE A 71 3.61 10.66 11.82
C PHE A 71 3.77 9.24 12.40
N LEU A 72 4.74 8.45 11.94
CA LEU A 72 4.92 7.08 12.41
C LEU A 72 6.12 6.98 13.37
N HIS A 73 5.82 6.74 14.65
CA HIS A 73 6.84 6.48 15.68
C HIS A 73 7.23 5.00 15.77
N THR A 74 7.12 4.26 14.66
CA THR A 74 7.41 2.82 14.59
C THR A 74 8.74 2.59 13.87
N ARG A 75 9.34 1.40 14.05
CA ARG A 75 10.53 1.03 13.28
C ARG A 75 10.17 1.00 11.80
N SER A 76 10.86 1.78 10.96
CA SER A 76 10.62 1.84 9.52
C SER A 76 11.83 1.36 8.73
N HIS A 77 11.58 0.67 7.63
CA HIS A 77 12.57 0.25 6.64
C HIS A 77 12.11 0.75 5.28
N ILE A 78 12.73 1.85 4.83
CA ILE A 78 12.36 2.55 3.60
C ILE A 78 13.46 2.27 2.59
N TYR A 79 13.15 1.50 1.54
CA TYR A 79 14.11 1.07 0.53
C TYR A 79 13.87 1.83 -0.77
N SER A 80 14.93 2.43 -1.31
CA SER A 80 14.87 3.00 -2.65
C SER A 80 15.15 1.95 -3.71
N VAL A 81 14.33 1.91 -4.77
CA VAL A 81 14.53 0.98 -5.90
C VAL A 81 15.29 1.60 -7.08
N ASP A 82 15.52 2.91 -7.06
CA ASP A 82 16.11 3.69 -8.17
C ASP A 82 17.21 4.68 -7.72
N ASP A 83 17.52 4.76 -6.41
CA ASP A 83 18.64 5.54 -5.86
C ASP A 83 19.76 4.61 -5.35
N PRO A 84 20.84 4.39 -6.13
CA PRO A 84 21.94 3.52 -5.74
C PRO A 84 22.74 4.03 -4.53
N ASP A 85 22.62 5.32 -4.19
CA ASP A 85 23.29 5.94 -3.05
C ASP A 85 22.47 5.85 -1.76
N ALA A 86 21.23 5.34 -1.82
CA ALA A 86 20.38 5.18 -0.65
C ALA A 86 20.94 4.12 0.31
N LYS A 87 20.86 4.40 1.62
CA LYS A 87 21.32 3.48 2.67
C LYS A 87 20.67 2.08 2.57
N LEU A 88 19.38 2.06 2.25
CA LEU A 88 18.64 0.85 1.94
C LEU A 88 18.26 0.92 0.47
N HIS A 89 18.97 0.15 -0.35
CA HIS A 89 18.79 0.14 -1.79
C HIS A 89 18.64 -1.31 -2.29
N THR A 90 17.79 -1.50 -3.30
CA THR A 90 17.70 -2.74 -4.07
C THR A 90 17.42 -2.43 -5.54
N PRO A 91 17.93 -3.21 -6.51
CA PRO A 91 17.60 -3.00 -7.92
C PRO A 91 16.09 -3.16 -8.17
N ASN A 92 15.50 -2.29 -8.99
CA ASN A 92 14.07 -2.35 -9.34
C ASN A 92 13.72 -3.57 -10.22
N LYS A 93 13.53 -4.73 -9.59
CA LYS A 93 13.09 -5.99 -10.22
C LYS A 93 11.75 -6.41 -9.61
N GLY A 94 10.64 -6.21 -10.31
CA GLY A 94 9.32 -6.60 -9.78
C GLY A 94 8.76 -5.63 -8.73
N HIS A 95 9.08 -4.34 -8.84
CA HIS A 95 8.46 -3.24 -8.08
C HIS A 95 8.55 -3.41 -6.55
N GLU A 96 7.43 -3.52 -5.83
CA GLU A 96 7.40 -3.61 -4.37
C GLU A 96 7.93 -4.95 -3.87
N SER A 97 7.76 -6.01 -4.67
CA SER A 97 8.06 -7.39 -4.27
C SER A 97 9.53 -7.60 -3.91
N ILE A 98 10.47 -6.96 -4.63
CA ILE A 98 11.90 -7.09 -4.34
C ILE A 98 12.26 -6.50 -2.98
N VAL A 99 11.65 -5.38 -2.61
CA VAL A 99 11.87 -4.76 -1.29
C VAL A 99 11.28 -5.65 -0.20
N TYR A 100 10.09 -6.20 -0.42
CA TYR A 100 9.42 -7.04 0.57
C TYR A 100 10.23 -8.31 0.86
N LEU A 101 10.68 -9.00 -0.20
CA LEU A 101 11.52 -10.19 -0.10
C LEU A 101 12.88 -9.85 0.53
N THR A 102 13.53 -8.77 0.09
CA THR A 102 14.82 -8.32 0.63
C THR A 102 14.72 -8.04 2.13
N TYR A 103 13.69 -7.31 2.57
CA TYR A 103 13.46 -7.05 4.00
C TYR A 103 13.29 -8.35 4.80
N ILE A 104 12.47 -9.28 4.31
CA ILE A 104 12.23 -10.57 4.97
C ILE A 104 13.55 -11.35 5.11
N ILE A 105 14.35 -11.42 4.05
CA ILE A 105 15.63 -12.15 4.04
C ILE A 105 16.62 -11.51 5.01
N ASP A 106 16.78 -10.20 4.97
CA ASP A 106 17.78 -9.47 5.76
C ASP A 106 17.44 -9.46 7.26
N ASN A 107 16.15 -9.54 7.59
CA ASN A 107 15.66 -9.45 8.96
C ASN A 107 15.11 -10.78 9.49
N TYR A 108 15.22 -11.88 8.74
CA TYR A 108 14.53 -13.16 9.02
C TYR A 108 14.62 -13.60 10.50
N ASP A 109 15.82 -13.56 11.09
CA ASP A 109 16.05 -13.97 12.49
C ASP A 109 15.64 -12.91 13.54
N LYS A 110 15.44 -11.66 13.10
CA LYS A 110 15.17 -10.47 13.92
C LYS A 110 13.82 -9.81 13.61
N LEU A 111 12.94 -10.51 12.91
CA LEU A 111 11.61 -10.02 12.56
C LEU A 111 10.87 -9.56 13.83
N PRO A 112 10.18 -8.40 13.78
CA PRO A 112 9.27 -7.99 14.84
C PRO A 112 8.03 -8.87 14.86
N SER A 113 7.22 -8.84 15.92
CA SER A 113 5.97 -9.59 16.00
C SER A 113 5.04 -9.36 14.79
N ILE A 114 5.00 -8.12 14.26
CA ILE A 114 4.20 -7.75 13.07
C ILE A 114 5.06 -6.90 12.11
N SER A 115 5.02 -7.21 10.82
CA SER A 115 5.53 -6.33 9.76
C SER A 115 4.38 -5.87 8.87
N ALA A 116 4.29 -4.57 8.60
CA ALA A 116 3.36 -3.99 7.64
C ALA A 116 4.13 -3.54 6.39
N PHE A 117 3.62 -3.92 5.23
CA PHE A 117 4.17 -3.62 3.92
C PHE A 117 3.23 -2.67 3.20
N LEU A 118 3.74 -1.51 2.78
CA LEU A 118 2.95 -0.40 2.25
C LEU A 118 3.60 0.20 1.02
N GLN A 119 2.79 0.88 0.19
CA GLN A 119 3.29 1.80 -0.82
C GLN A 119 3.75 3.12 -0.18
N ALA A 120 4.56 3.90 -0.90
CA ALA A 120 5.18 5.13 -0.39
C ALA A 120 4.19 6.28 -0.17
N HIS A 121 3.07 6.30 -0.90
CA HIS A 121 2.10 7.39 -0.84
C HIS A 121 1.44 7.49 0.54
N GLN A 122 1.45 8.69 1.13
CA GLN A 122 0.79 8.92 2.41
C GLN A 122 -0.73 8.83 2.27
N ASN A 123 -1.33 9.70 1.46
CA ASN A 123 -2.78 9.88 1.41
C ASN A 123 -3.31 10.42 0.07
N GLY A 124 -4.64 10.55 0.00
CA GLY A 124 -5.34 11.20 -1.11
C GLY A 124 -5.78 10.24 -2.22
N TRP A 125 -6.94 10.55 -2.82
CA TRP A 125 -7.54 9.74 -3.90
C TRP A 125 -6.69 9.64 -5.18
N ARG A 126 -5.74 10.55 -5.42
CA ARG A 126 -4.90 10.45 -6.63
C ARG A 126 -3.79 9.41 -6.46
N ASP A 127 -3.14 9.45 -5.32
CA ASP A 127 -1.87 8.75 -5.11
C ASP A 127 -2.07 7.49 -4.26
N ALA A 128 -2.90 7.56 -3.20
CA ALA A 128 -3.11 6.49 -2.24
C ALA A 128 -4.51 5.83 -2.29
N TRP A 129 -5.26 5.98 -3.40
CA TRP A 129 -6.65 5.48 -3.54
C TRP A 129 -6.90 4.02 -3.14
N HIS A 130 -5.84 3.20 -3.16
CA HIS A 130 -5.81 1.79 -2.79
C HIS A 130 -5.69 1.55 -1.26
N THR A 131 -5.78 2.61 -0.46
CA THR A 131 -5.85 2.57 1.00
C THR A 131 -7.28 2.86 1.42
N ASP A 132 -7.93 1.95 2.15
CA ASP A 132 -9.39 1.96 2.30
C ASP A 132 -9.92 2.71 3.51
N VAL A 133 -9.03 3.36 4.27
CA VAL A 133 -9.42 4.23 5.37
C VAL A 133 -9.80 5.62 4.86
N VAL A 134 -10.51 6.38 5.69
CA VAL A 134 -10.90 7.77 5.39
C VAL A 134 -9.66 8.58 4.99
N GLY A 135 -9.78 9.37 3.92
CA GLY A 135 -8.68 10.16 3.37
C GLY A 135 -7.64 9.36 2.57
N HIS A 136 -7.85 8.04 2.41
CA HIS A 136 -6.89 7.13 1.77
C HIS A 136 -5.52 7.13 2.45
N ASP A 137 -5.51 7.28 3.77
CA ASP A 137 -4.31 7.66 4.52
C ASP A 137 -3.61 6.48 5.22
N ASN A 138 -2.36 6.21 4.84
CA ASN A 138 -1.54 5.14 5.39
C ASN A 138 -1.19 5.35 6.88
N VAL A 139 -1.13 6.59 7.37
CA VAL A 139 -0.97 6.89 8.80
C VAL A 139 -2.18 6.40 9.57
N VAL A 140 -3.38 6.76 9.10
CA VAL A 140 -4.64 6.32 9.72
C VAL A 140 -4.79 4.82 9.66
N SER A 141 -4.47 4.20 8.52
CA SER A 141 -4.50 2.75 8.32
C SER A 141 -3.65 2.02 9.36
N LEU A 142 -2.40 2.44 9.54
CA LEU A 142 -1.48 1.81 10.49
C LEU A 142 -1.84 2.06 11.96
N ASN A 143 -2.25 3.28 12.31
CA ASN A 143 -2.60 3.62 13.69
C ASN A 143 -3.90 2.94 14.15
N THR A 144 -4.82 2.68 13.21
CA THR A 144 -6.10 2.03 13.50
C THR A 144 -6.08 0.52 13.31
N LEU A 145 -4.99 -0.05 12.77
CA LEU A 145 -4.82 -1.47 12.55
C LEU A 145 -5.00 -2.29 13.84
N ASN A 146 -5.90 -3.28 13.78
CA ASN A 146 -6.11 -4.22 14.88
C ASN A 146 -4.97 -5.26 14.91
N LEU A 147 -3.96 -5.00 15.73
CA LEU A 147 -2.79 -5.89 15.87
C LEU A 147 -3.14 -7.27 16.42
N ASP A 148 -4.18 -7.40 17.26
CA ASP A 148 -4.63 -8.71 17.75
C ASP A 148 -5.13 -9.58 16.61
N PHE A 149 -5.91 -8.99 15.70
CA PHE A 149 -6.41 -9.68 14.52
C PHE A 149 -5.28 -10.10 13.57
N VAL A 150 -4.25 -9.26 13.37
CA VAL A 150 -3.09 -9.63 12.54
C VAL A 150 -2.33 -10.82 13.14
N LEU A 151 -2.17 -10.87 14.46
CA LEU A 151 -1.52 -11.99 15.12
C LEU A 151 -2.35 -13.27 15.03
N GLU A 152 -3.67 -13.16 15.18
CA GLU A 152 -4.60 -14.29 15.08
C GLU A 152 -4.67 -14.87 13.67
N GLN A 153 -4.82 -14.03 12.64
CA GLN A 153 -4.96 -14.47 11.24
C GLN A 153 -3.59 -14.76 10.58
N GLY A 154 -2.52 -14.18 11.10
CA GLY A 154 -1.16 -14.33 10.59
C GLY A 154 -0.87 -13.53 9.31
N TYR A 155 -1.85 -13.26 8.46
CA TYR A 155 -1.77 -12.39 7.30
C TYR A 155 -3.09 -11.63 7.13
N VAL A 156 -2.99 -10.32 6.92
CA VAL A 156 -4.14 -9.43 6.75
C VAL A 156 -3.82 -8.47 5.61
N ASN A 157 -4.66 -8.48 4.57
CA ASN A 157 -4.57 -7.44 3.55
C ASN A 157 -5.09 -6.11 4.10
N LEU A 158 -4.40 -5.01 3.82
CA LEU A 158 -4.81 -3.68 4.29
C LEU A 158 -5.86 -3.02 3.38
N GLY A 159 -6.10 -3.62 2.20
CA GLY A 159 -7.25 -3.36 1.36
C GLY A 159 -8.43 -4.28 1.72
N CYS A 160 -9.58 -3.70 2.05
CA CYS A 160 -10.87 -4.32 2.35
C CYS A 160 -12.06 -3.64 1.64
N ALA A 161 -11.84 -2.66 0.76
CA ALA A 161 -12.91 -1.97 0.04
C ALA A 161 -13.61 -2.92 -0.94
N LEU A 162 -14.92 -2.74 -1.08
CA LEU A 162 -15.74 -3.47 -2.05
C LEU A 162 -15.18 -3.35 -3.48
N LYS A 163 -14.57 -2.20 -3.79
CA LYS A 163 -14.00 -1.91 -5.10
C LYS A 163 -12.60 -1.29 -4.98
N PRO A 164 -11.62 -1.75 -5.79
CA PRO A 164 -11.67 -2.94 -6.65
C PRO A 164 -11.32 -4.21 -5.86
N GLY A 165 -12.16 -5.25 -5.92
CA GLY A 165 -11.72 -6.62 -5.64
C GLY A 165 -12.48 -7.44 -4.59
N CYS A 166 -13.32 -6.85 -3.74
CA CYS A 166 -14.15 -7.65 -2.81
C CYS A 166 -15.53 -7.99 -3.38
N ALA A 167 -16.02 -7.27 -4.40
CA ALA A 167 -17.23 -7.65 -5.12
C ALA A 167 -16.92 -8.76 -6.15
N LEU A 168 -17.72 -9.83 -6.17
CA LEU A 168 -17.58 -10.94 -7.14
C LEU A 168 -17.61 -10.46 -8.61
N SER A 169 -18.31 -9.36 -8.89
CA SER A 169 -18.36 -8.73 -10.21
C SER A 169 -17.03 -8.14 -10.67
N ASP A 170 -16.13 -7.85 -9.72
CA ASP A 170 -14.85 -7.18 -9.96
C ASP A 170 -13.69 -8.21 -9.96
N VAL A 171 -14.00 -9.51 -9.84
CA VAL A 171 -13.05 -10.60 -9.94
C VAL A 171 -12.74 -10.83 -11.43
N ALA A 172 -11.58 -10.33 -11.87
CA ALA A 172 -11.03 -10.65 -13.17
C ALA A 172 -10.08 -11.86 -13.06
N PRO A 173 -10.05 -12.78 -14.05
CA PRO A 173 -9.06 -13.84 -14.09
C PRO A 173 -7.65 -13.25 -14.06
N ASN A 174 -6.84 -13.66 -13.09
CA ASN A 174 -5.44 -13.24 -13.04
C ASN A 174 -4.64 -14.02 -14.09
N THR A 175 -4.33 -13.37 -15.22
CA THR A 175 -3.55 -13.98 -16.30
C THR A 175 -2.06 -14.13 -15.97
N HIS A 176 -1.58 -13.54 -14.87
CA HIS A 176 -0.19 -13.60 -14.43
C HIS A 176 0.13 -14.82 -13.56
N ILE A 177 -0.88 -15.58 -13.15
CA ILE A 177 -0.69 -16.81 -12.36
C ILE A 177 -1.21 -17.99 -13.18
N ASN A 178 -0.32 -18.92 -13.48
CA ASN A 178 -0.65 -20.18 -14.16
C ASN A 178 0.13 -21.33 -13.51
N PRO A 179 -0.20 -22.60 -13.81
CA PRO A 179 0.47 -23.76 -13.20
C PRO A 179 1.99 -23.78 -13.41
N GLU A 180 2.48 -23.31 -14.56
CA GLU A 180 3.91 -23.28 -14.86
C GLU A 180 4.65 -22.30 -13.93
N ILE A 181 4.16 -21.06 -13.83
CA ILE A 181 4.71 -20.03 -12.94
C ILE A 181 4.59 -20.49 -11.48
N TRP A 182 3.47 -21.10 -11.10
CA TRP A 182 3.28 -21.65 -9.75
C TRP A 182 4.37 -22.67 -9.40
N MET A 183 4.65 -23.62 -10.30
CA MET A 183 5.70 -24.63 -10.10
C MET A 183 7.10 -24.01 -10.08
N GLN A 184 7.38 -22.99 -10.90
CA GLN A 184 8.66 -22.29 -10.88
C GLN A 184 8.90 -21.58 -9.53
N VAL A 185 7.85 -20.98 -8.97
CA VAL A 185 7.94 -20.25 -7.69
C VAL A 185 7.95 -21.21 -6.50
N PHE A 186 7.00 -22.14 -6.42
CA PHE A 186 6.76 -22.96 -5.22
C PHE A 186 7.28 -24.40 -5.31
N GLY A 187 7.84 -24.81 -6.43
CA GLY A 187 8.32 -26.18 -6.66
C GLY A 187 7.26 -27.14 -7.19
N ASN A 188 7.70 -28.30 -7.66
CA ASN A 188 6.83 -29.32 -8.25
C ASN A 188 6.02 -30.11 -7.20
N ASP A 189 6.40 -30.00 -5.93
CA ASP A 189 5.78 -30.68 -4.79
C ASP A 189 4.62 -29.88 -4.17
N THR A 190 4.38 -28.65 -4.62
CA THR A 190 3.26 -27.82 -4.16
C THR A 190 2.10 -27.85 -5.15
N THR A 191 0.95 -28.33 -4.68
CA THR A 191 -0.30 -28.30 -5.45
C THR A 191 -0.81 -26.87 -5.57
N MET A 192 -0.99 -26.38 -6.80
CA MET A 192 -1.67 -25.11 -7.06
C MET A 192 -3.13 -25.20 -6.59
N PRO A 193 -3.62 -24.27 -5.76
CA PRO A 193 -5.01 -24.21 -5.36
C PRO A 193 -5.95 -24.07 -6.57
N ALA A 194 -7.18 -24.58 -6.44
CA ALA A 194 -8.20 -24.43 -7.48
C ALA A 194 -8.56 -22.95 -7.74
N GLU A 195 -8.47 -22.13 -6.69
CA GLU A 195 -8.76 -20.70 -6.74
C GLU A 195 -7.67 -19.92 -6.00
N ILE A 196 -7.20 -18.84 -6.62
CA ILE A 196 -6.24 -17.89 -6.04
C ILE A 196 -6.82 -16.50 -6.22
N GLY A 197 -6.98 -15.78 -5.11
CA GLY A 197 -7.48 -14.42 -5.09
C GLY A 197 -6.63 -13.53 -4.21
N ALA A 198 -6.43 -12.30 -4.65
CA ALA A 198 -5.82 -11.24 -3.87
C ALA A 198 -6.48 -9.91 -4.26
N THR A 199 -6.58 -9.00 -3.30
CA THR A 199 -6.87 -7.59 -3.61
C THR A 199 -5.65 -6.95 -4.27
N CYS A 200 -5.86 -5.84 -4.95
CA CYS A 200 -4.78 -5.15 -5.65
C CYS A 200 -3.74 -4.55 -4.69
N CYS A 201 -2.66 -4.01 -5.27
CA CYS A 201 -1.91 -2.91 -4.69
C CYS A 201 -0.97 -3.26 -3.53
N ALA A 202 -0.76 -4.54 -3.24
CA ALA A 202 0.39 -5.05 -2.47
C ALA A 202 0.58 -4.42 -1.07
N GLN A 203 -0.50 -4.04 -0.37
CA GLN A 203 -0.45 -3.56 1.01
C GLN A 203 -1.02 -4.59 1.99
N PHE A 204 -0.22 -5.03 2.95
CA PHE A 204 -0.63 -6.06 3.91
C PHE A 204 0.17 -5.98 5.21
N ALA A 205 -0.40 -6.54 6.28
CA ALA A 205 0.27 -6.80 7.53
C ALA A 205 0.40 -8.31 7.75
N ILE A 206 1.55 -8.75 8.22
CA ILE A 206 1.86 -10.18 8.42
C ILE A 206 2.55 -10.38 9.76
N SER A 207 2.22 -11.48 10.42
CA SER A 207 2.87 -11.87 11.68
C SER A 207 4.22 -12.52 11.42
N LYS A 208 5.14 -12.38 12.38
CA LYS A 208 6.42 -13.11 12.37
C LYS A 208 6.21 -14.61 12.16
N LEU A 209 5.28 -15.19 12.93
CA LEU A 209 5.01 -16.62 12.91
C LEU A 209 4.57 -17.08 11.52
N ARG A 210 3.80 -16.25 10.79
CA ARG A 210 3.39 -16.58 9.42
C ARG A 210 4.56 -16.55 8.44
N ILE A 211 5.48 -15.60 8.56
CA ILE A 211 6.71 -15.58 7.74
C ILE A 211 7.56 -16.83 8.01
N LEU A 212 7.77 -17.17 9.29
CA LEU A 212 8.62 -18.29 9.70
C LEU A 212 8.07 -19.69 9.36
N GLN A 213 6.87 -19.78 8.77
CA GLN A 213 6.36 -21.05 8.23
C GLN A 213 7.12 -21.51 6.97
N ARG A 214 7.83 -20.59 6.31
CA ARG A 214 8.74 -20.90 5.19
C ARG A 214 10.16 -20.62 5.62
N LYS A 215 11.09 -21.44 5.16
CA LYS A 215 12.51 -21.24 5.47
C LYS A 215 13.05 -20.00 4.75
N LYS A 216 14.12 -19.43 5.28
CA LYS A 216 14.80 -18.27 4.68
C LYS A 216 15.21 -18.53 3.23
N GLU A 217 15.64 -19.75 2.93
CA GLU A 217 16.10 -20.16 1.60
C GLU A 217 14.96 -20.10 0.56
N GLU A 218 13.72 -20.32 0.96
CA GLU A 218 12.57 -20.20 0.05
C GLU A 218 12.35 -18.74 -0.35
N TYR A 219 12.51 -17.80 0.59
CA TYR A 219 12.42 -16.36 0.28
C TYR A 219 13.55 -15.90 -0.64
N ILE A 220 14.76 -16.46 -0.49
CA ILE A 220 15.89 -16.20 -1.40
C ILE A 220 15.55 -16.71 -2.80
N HIS A 221 15.03 -17.94 -2.91
CA HIS A 221 14.56 -18.51 -4.18
C HIS A 221 13.48 -17.66 -4.84
N TYR A 222 12.53 -17.10 -4.08
CA TYR A 222 11.48 -16.24 -4.66
C TYR A 222 12.02 -14.90 -5.21
N ARG A 223 13.15 -14.41 -4.68
CA ARG A 223 13.73 -13.11 -5.03
C ARG A 223 14.62 -13.18 -6.28
N ASP A 224 15.43 -14.24 -6.36
CA ASP A 224 16.53 -14.38 -7.31
C ASP A 224 16.05 -14.97 -8.65
#